data_AF-A0A838MYP7-F1
#
_entry.id   AF-A0A838MYP7-F1
#
_cell.length_a   1.000
_cell.length_b   1.000
_cell.length_c   1.000
_cell.angle_alpha   90.00
_cell.angle_beta   90.00
_cell.angle_gamma   90.00
#
_symmetry.space_group_name_H-M   'P 1'
#
loop_
_entity.id
_entity.type
_entity.pdbx_description
1 polymer ?
#
loop_
_entity_poly.entity_id
_entity_poly.type
_entity_poly.pdbx_seq_one_letter_code
_entity_poly.pdbx_strand_id
1 'polypeptide(L)' 'MNIDGVERRYGFYTTRFVEAQSEEEAELAVVNLLRNDPRLVQAVMNEKIDPPMMYAEEITELKSFGEYQVPGTGFSFF' A
#
# COMPACT_ATOMS: atom_id res chain seq x y z
N MET A 1 13.44 -6.49 -0.26
CA MET A 1 13.33 -6.38 -1.73
C MET A 1 14.74 -6.29 -2.31
N ASN A 2 14.95 -6.74 -3.54
CA ASN A 2 16.18 -6.53 -4.28
C ASN A 2 15.93 -5.44 -5.34
N ILE A 3 16.62 -4.31 -5.23
CA ILE A 3 16.59 -3.21 -6.21
C ILE A 3 18.05 -2.99 -6.65
N ASP A 4 18.30 -3.01 -7.96
CA ASP A 4 19.64 -2.88 -8.57
C ASP A 4 20.71 -3.83 -8.01
N GLY A 5 20.31 -5.04 -7.61
CA GLY A 5 21.21 -6.06 -7.06
C GLY A 5 21.49 -5.91 -5.56
N VAL A 6 20.91 -4.91 -4.89
CA VAL A 6 21.11 -4.66 -3.46
C VAL A 6 19.89 -5.15 -2.66
N GLU A 7 20.10 -6.18 -1.87
CA GLU A 7 19.13 -6.67 -0.89
C GLU A 7 19.22 -5.85 0.39
N ARG A 8 18.14 -5.12 0.70
CA ARG A 8 17.96 -4.45 1.98
C ARG A 8 16.47 -4.33 2.33
N ARG A 9 16.20 -3.86 3.55
CA ARG A 9 14.87 -3.40 3.93
C ARG A 9 14.61 -2.07 3.23
N TYR A 10 13.51 -2.02 2.49
CA TYR A 10 13.04 -0.82 1.81
C TYR A 10 11.66 -0.47 2.37
N GLY A 11 11.37 0.82 2.48
CA GLY A 11 10.03 1.32 2.68
C GLY A 11 9.44 1.82 1.37
N PHE A 12 8.15 2.12 1.37
CA PHE A 12 7.54 2.83 0.25
C PHE A 12 6.40 3.72 0.71
N TYR A 13 6.10 4.73 -0.11
CA TYR A 13 4.88 5.51 -0.04
C TYR A 13 3.98 5.22 -1.22
N THR A 14 2.67 5.26 -1.00
CA THR A 14 1.68 5.11 -2.05
C THR A 14 0.35 5.72 -1.65
N THR A 15 -0.42 6.17 -2.64
CA THR A 15 -1.79 6.68 -2.45
C THR A 15 -2.77 5.65 -2.98
N ARG A 16 -3.85 5.38 -2.24
CA ARG A 16 -4.93 4.47 -2.66
C ARG A 16 -6.27 5.16 -2.50
N PHE A 17 -7.17 4.84 -3.42
CA PHE A 17 -8.55 5.28 -3.38
C PHE A 17 -9.42 4.06 -3.10
N VAL A 18 -10.26 4.16 -2.08
CA VAL A 18 -11.16 3.10 -1.64
C VAL A 18 -12.51 3.70 -1.29
N GLU A 19 -13.58 2.94 -1.52
CA GLU A 19 -14.90 3.26 -0.98
C GLU A 19 -15.00 2.65 0.42
N ALA A 20 -15.49 3.43 1.38
CA ALA A 20 -15.66 3.03 2.77
C ALA A 20 -16.71 3.93 3.44
N GLN A 21 -17.31 3.45 4.52
CA GLN A 21 -18.33 4.17 5.30
C GLN A 21 -17.71 4.99 6.45
N SER A 22 -16.44 4.76 6.79
CA SER A 22 -15.69 5.53 7.78
C SER A 22 -14.19 5.56 7.45
N GLU A 23 -13.44 6.42 8.15
CA GLU A 23 -11.98 6.48 8.02
C GLU A 23 -11.31 5.17 8.43
N GLU A 24 -11.80 4.52 9.49
CA GLU A 24 -11.26 3.23 9.95
C GLU A 24 -11.51 2.11 8.93
N GLU A 25 -12.68 2.11 8.29
CA GLU A 25 -12.97 1.16 7.20
C GLU A 25 -12.09 1.46 5.97
N ALA A 26 -11.86 2.73 5.66
CA ALA A 26 -10.99 3.14 4.56
C ALA A 26 -9.54 2.67 4.78
N GLU A 27 -9.00 2.85 5.99
CA GLU A 27 -7.67 2.37 6.35
C GLU A 27 -7.58 0.84 6.19
N LEU A 28 -8.54 0.11 6.76
CA LEU A 28 -8.58 -1.35 6.67
C LEU A 28 -8.67 -1.83 5.22
N ALA A 29 -9.48 -1.17 4.40
CA ALA A 29 -9.63 -1.47 2.98
C ALA A 29 -8.32 -1.27 2.22
N VAL A 30 -7.62 -0.14 2.43
CA VAL A 30 -6.31 0.14 1.81
C VAL A 30 -5.26 -0.87 2.25
N VAL A 31 -5.17 -1.15 3.55
CA VAL A 31 -4.20 -2.11 4.08
C VAL A 31 -4.44 -3.50 3.50
N ASN A 32 -5.70 -3.95 3.45
CA ASN A 32 -6.04 -5.24 2.86
C ASN A 32 -5.76 -5.27 1.35
N LEU A 33 -6.01 -4.17 0.65
CA LEU A 33 -5.69 -4.05 -0.76
C LEU A 33 -4.20 -4.21 -1.03
N LEU A 34 -3.35 -3.54 -0.24
CA LEU A 34 -1.90 -3.62 -0.37
C LEU A 34 -1.34 -4.98 0.06
N ARG A 35 -1.88 -5.60 1.12
CA ARG A 35 -1.50 -6.96 1.57
C ARG A 35 -1.71 -8.01 0.48
N ASN A 36 -2.71 -7.81 -0.37
CA ASN A 36 -3.05 -8.75 -1.44
C ASN A 36 -2.53 -8.31 -2.82
N ASP A 37 -1.78 -7.21 -2.91
CA ASP A 37 -1.19 -6.75 -4.18
C ASP A 37 -0.10 -7.74 -4.61
N PRO A 38 -0.26 -8.44 -5.75
CA PRO A 38 0.69 -9.46 -6.18
C PRO A 38 2.11 -8.93 -6.34
N ARG A 39 2.28 -7.65 -6.71
CA ARG A 39 3.59 -7.01 -6.89
C ARG A 39 4.32 -6.87 -5.55
N LEU A 40 3.59 -6.53 -4.49
CA LEU A 40 4.16 -6.45 -3.14
C LEU A 40 4.40 -7.85 -2.58
N VAL A 41 3.41 -8.73 -2.66
CA VAL A 41 3.51 -10.11 -2.14
C VAL A 41 4.73 -10.84 -2.72
N GLN A 42 4.97 -10.70 -4.02
CA GLN A 42 6.13 -11.33 -4.68
C GLN A 42 7.47 -10.66 -4.36
N ALA A 43 7.46 -9.38 -3.95
CA ALA A 43 8.67 -8.62 -3.68
C ALA A 43 9.08 -8.60 -2.20
N VAL A 44 8.20 -9.05 -1.29
CA VAL A 44 8.51 -9.24 0.13
C VAL A 44 9.46 -10.41 0.31
N MET A 45 10.60 -10.12 0.92
CA MET A 45 11.64 -11.10 1.26
C MET A 45 11.80 -11.25 2.78
N ASN A 46 10.94 -10.58 3.55
CA ASN A 46 10.94 -10.64 5.01
C ASN A 46 10.59 -12.05 5.50
N GLU A 47 11.20 -12.45 6.61
CA GLU A 47 10.78 -13.65 7.32
C GLU A 47 9.37 -13.48 7.90
N LYS A 48 8.65 -14.60 8.08
CA LYS A 48 7.29 -14.58 8.64
C LYS A 48 7.22 -14.02 10.06
N ILE A 49 8.32 -14.06 10.81
CA ILE A 49 8.41 -13.52 12.17
C ILE A 49 8.62 -12.00 12.21
N ASP A 50 8.89 -11.38 11.05
CA ASP A 50 9.14 -9.93 10.90
C ASP A 50 8.41 -9.39 9.66
N PRO A 51 7.07 -9.45 9.63
CA PRO A 51 6.31 -9.04 8.45
C PRO A 51 6.42 -7.53 8.21
N PRO A 52 6.29 -7.09 6.94
CA PRO A 52 6.19 -5.66 6.64
C PRO A 52 5.02 -5.01 7.39
N MET A 53 5.26 -3.81 7.92
CA MET A 53 4.22 -2.98 8.53
C MET A 53 3.71 -1.96 7.52
N MET A 54 2.39 -1.72 7.53
CA MET A 54 1.72 -0.71 6.71
C MET A 54 0.76 0.06 7.62
N TYR A 55 0.71 1.37 7.44
CA TYR A 55 -0.17 2.28 8.16
C TYR A 55 -0.61 3.39 7.21
N ALA A 56 -1.80 3.95 7.40
CA ALA A 56 -2.21 5.15 6.71
C ALA A 56 -1.55 6.38 7.37
N GLU A 57 -0.84 7.18 6.58
CA GLU A 57 -0.27 8.44 7.07
C GLU A 57 -1.31 9.58 7.06
N GLU A 58 -2.18 9.58 6.05
CA GLU A 58 -3.26 10.56 5.89
C GLU A 58 -4.45 9.89 5.22
N ILE A 59 -5.66 10.28 5.64
CA ILE A 59 -6.93 9.86 5.03
C ILE A 59 -7.73 11.14 4.76
N THR A 60 -8.28 11.24 3.55
CA THR A 60 -9.11 12.38 3.17
C THR A 60 -10.34 11.87 2.43
N GLU A 61 -11.52 12.25 2.91
CA GLU A 61 -12.79 11.94 2.24
C GLU A 61 -12.91 12.74 0.94
N LEU A 62 -13.28 12.04 -0.14
CA LEU A 62 -13.52 12.64 -1.45
C LEU A 62 -14.97 12.40 -1.85
N LYS A 63 -15.61 13.43 -2.44
CA LYS A 63 -16.97 13.31 -2.98
C LYS A 63 -17.09 12.31 -4.13
N SER A 64 -16.01 12.13 -4.90
CA SER A 64 -15.86 11.09 -5.92
C SER A 64 -14.37 10.93 -6.27
N PHE A 65 -14.00 9.81 -6.87
CA PHE A 65 -12.63 9.62 -7.39
C PHE A 65 -12.36 10.34 -8.72
N GLY A 66 -13.36 10.98 -9.36
CA GLY A 66 -13.15 11.69 -10.62
C GLY A 66 -12.45 10.84 -11.68
N GLU A 67 -11.32 11.32 -12.20
CA GLU A 67 -10.49 10.62 -13.20
C GLU A 67 -9.35 9.78 -12.57
N TYR A 68 -9.29 9.67 -11.24
CA TYR A 68 -8.26 8.87 -10.59
C TYR A 68 -8.44 7.39 -10.92
N GLN A 69 -7.33 6.73 -11.25
CA GLN A 69 -7.32 5.29 -11.44
C GLN A 69 -7.54 4.61 -10.09
N VAL A 70 -8.55 3.74 -10.02
CA VAL A 70 -8.82 2.89 -8.84
C VAL A 70 -8.47 1.43 -9.15
N PRO A 71 -7.85 0.71 -8.19
CA PRO A 71 -7.50 1.16 -6.84
C PRO A 71 -6.25 2.05 -6.76
N GLY A 72 -5.61 2.34 -7.89
CA GLY A 72 -4.40 3.16 -7.99
C GLY A 72 -3.20 2.36 -8.48
N THR A 73 -2.16 3.07 -8.94
CA THR A 73 -0.89 2.48 -9.36
C THR A 73 0.28 3.28 -8.79
N GLY A 74 1.48 2.70 -8.78
CA GLY A 74 2.71 3.38 -8.36
C GLY A 74 3.11 3.11 -6.91
N PHE A 75 4.42 3.03 -6.70
CA PHE A 75 5.07 2.90 -5.40
C PHE A 75 6.34 3.74 -5.44
N SER A 76 6.56 4.56 -4.42
CA SER A 76 7.79 5.33 -4.26
C SER A 76 8.66 4.68 -3.19
N PHE A 77 9.63 3.86 -3.59
CA PHE A 77 10.52 3.12 -2.70
C PHE A 77 11.71 3.98 -2.22
N PHE A 78 12.16 3.76 -0.98
CA PHE A 78 13.35 4.39 -0.38
C PHE A 78 14.22 3.36 0.36
#